data_AF-A1WTM0-F1
#
_entry.id   AF-A1WTM0-F1
#
_cell.length_a   1.000
_cell.length_b   1.000
_cell.length_c   1.000
_cell.angle_alpha   90.00
_cell.angle_beta   90.00
_cell.angle_gamma   90.00
#
_symmetry.space_group_name_H-M   'P 1'
#
loop_
_entity.id
_entity.type
_entity.pdbx_description
1 polymer ?
#
loop_
_entity_poly.entity_id
_entity_poly.type
_entity_poly.pdbx_seq_one_letter_code
_entity_poly.pdbx_strand_id
1 'polypeptide(L)'
;MLTHARQPPMSHWRTLSGLFGPRWRHPDPATRRRAAMDLDPDDPETAEALAALIDDPAPPVREAAAKRCRDLATLRRLRRHDPDASVRTAATVRYRQRLVGDVPPEAVATELRHCDDPTVAAHIAQQGRTPAVRRAALEHLDQAPVLQEVALHDDDPATRLYAVQQLSDPQTLRRLAERARSLAPDVADAAEHRLHAPAPTTPEADPETDTTAEPEPAADPAPPCEDEAAAPSTGAAASLANAMTGLAEGGWWPGYHARRRALMARWRELEEPRPPALSERFRQATLAALMQQPRNHGGEATRTRLQLENLLAETRGEDDPASAVGQRLEALSRSVAELTGDHPDEARARIHLQRLARRVPQIRPRRPVRAGVRPPHRPSAPHDLPALARSLADAEAAIAAGDLHRVRAALGEARRLVEPAEAGEPPQG
;
A
#
# COMPACT_ATOMS: atom_id res chain seq x y z
N MET A 1 46.42 2.62 42.58
CA MET A 1 46.83 2.95 41.20
C MET A 1 45.59 2.81 40.32
N LEU A 2 44.97 3.94 39.98
CA LEU A 2 43.72 4.02 39.21
C LEU A 2 44.01 3.77 37.73
N THR A 3 43.45 2.68 37.20
CA THR A 3 43.44 2.33 35.78
C THR A 3 42.67 3.40 34.98
N HIS A 4 43.38 4.14 34.14
CA HIS A 4 42.79 5.07 33.18
C HIS A 4 41.97 4.31 32.13
N ALA A 5 40.65 4.52 32.15
CA ALA A 5 39.77 4.15 31.06
C ALA A 5 40.08 5.04 29.83
N ARG A 6 40.41 4.39 28.70
CA ARG A 6 40.51 5.02 27.38
C ARG A 6 39.20 5.73 27.06
N GLN A 7 39.23 7.05 26.95
CA GLN A 7 38.15 7.85 26.39
C GLN A 7 37.97 7.49 24.90
N PRO A 8 36.73 7.29 24.40
CA PRO A 8 36.48 7.16 22.96
C PRO A 8 36.76 8.50 22.24
N PRO A 9 37.09 8.48 20.94
CA PRO A 9 37.50 9.68 20.20
C PRO A 9 36.37 10.72 20.20
N MET A 10 36.74 11.96 20.55
CA MET A 10 35.82 13.10 20.57
C MET A 10 35.31 13.41 19.15
N SER A 11 33.99 13.62 19.06
CA SER A 11 33.23 13.90 17.84
C SER A 11 33.72 15.17 17.11
N HIS A 12 33.87 15.07 15.79
CA HIS A 12 34.51 16.07 14.93
C HIS A 12 33.60 17.26 14.56
N TRP A 13 32.30 17.20 14.91
CA TRP A 13 31.34 18.27 14.63
C TRP A 13 31.42 19.46 15.61
N ARG A 14 32.17 19.37 16.72
CA ARG A 14 32.41 20.52 17.62
C ARG A 14 33.21 21.65 16.97
N THR A 15 33.85 21.39 15.83
CA THR A 15 34.83 22.30 15.23
C THR A 15 34.47 22.83 13.84
N LEU A 16 33.30 22.48 13.29
CA LEU A 16 32.86 23.01 12.00
C LEU A 16 31.38 23.41 12.05
N SER A 17 31.12 24.66 12.42
CA SER A 17 30.10 25.56 11.86
C SER A 17 30.21 26.91 12.59
N GLY A 18 29.91 28.01 11.90
CA GLY A 18 29.85 29.35 12.49
C GLY A 18 28.82 29.48 13.61
N LEU A 19 28.39 30.71 13.92
CA LEU A 19 27.45 31.06 15.01
C LEU A 19 26.15 30.24 15.14
N PHE A 20 25.84 29.35 14.20
CA PHE A 20 24.74 28.40 14.23
C PHE A 20 25.30 26.98 14.07
N GLY A 21 24.98 26.08 15.01
CA GLY A 21 25.42 24.67 14.98
C GLY A 21 24.92 23.88 13.76
N PRO A 22 25.06 22.54 13.73
CA PRO A 22 24.69 21.74 12.56
C PRO A 22 23.21 21.94 12.19
N ARG A 23 22.90 21.91 10.90
CA ARG A 23 21.57 22.27 10.34
C ARG A 23 20.38 21.52 10.96
N TRP A 24 20.61 20.31 11.46
CA TRP A 24 19.59 19.51 12.14
C TRP A 24 19.23 20.01 13.55
N ARG A 25 20.03 20.91 14.15
CA ARG A 25 19.73 21.60 15.42
C ARG A 25 19.22 23.02 15.23
N HIS A 26 18.90 23.41 14.00
CA HIS A 26 18.48 24.77 13.69
C HIS A 26 17.13 25.13 14.37
N PRO A 27 16.91 26.38 14.82
CA PRO A 27 15.65 26.78 15.46
C PRO A 27 14.42 26.58 14.56
N ASP A 28 14.56 26.89 13.26
CA ASP A 28 13.49 26.69 12.27
C ASP A 28 13.29 25.18 11.94
N PRO A 29 12.08 24.64 12.16
CA PRO A 29 11.75 23.25 11.83
C PRO A 29 11.88 22.89 10.35
N ALA A 30 11.67 23.83 9.41
CA ALA A 30 11.80 23.54 7.98
C ALA A 30 13.25 23.21 7.63
N THR A 31 14.20 23.93 8.22
CA THR A 31 15.63 23.66 8.10
C THR A 31 16.00 22.30 8.69
N ARG A 32 15.47 21.95 9.88
CA ARG A 32 15.68 20.62 10.48
C ARG A 32 15.10 19.49 9.64
N ARG A 33 13.89 19.67 9.10
CA ARG A 33 13.24 18.69 8.21
C ARG A 33 14.09 18.41 6.98
N ARG A 34 14.62 19.46 6.34
CA ARG A 34 15.49 19.31 5.18
C ARG A 34 16.79 18.61 5.55
N ALA A 35 17.40 19.01 6.66
CA ALA A 35 18.60 18.35 7.17
C ALA A 35 18.34 16.85 7.43
N ALA A 36 17.21 16.48 8.03
CA ALA A 36 16.83 15.08 8.28
C ALA A 36 16.85 14.21 7.02
N MET A 37 16.41 14.75 5.87
CA MET A 37 16.42 14.03 4.59
C MET A 37 17.83 13.85 4.03
N ASP A 38 18.71 14.81 4.29
CA ASP A 38 20.09 14.83 3.78
C ASP A 38 21.03 13.95 4.64
N LEU A 39 20.62 13.57 5.87
CA LEU A 39 21.40 12.70 6.74
C LEU A 39 21.51 11.27 6.18
N ASP A 40 22.71 10.72 6.26
CA ASP A 40 23.01 9.34 5.89
C ASP A 40 22.78 8.40 7.10
N PRO A 41 21.85 7.44 7.05
CA PRO A 41 21.66 6.51 8.15
C PRO A 41 22.74 5.41 8.21
N ASP A 42 23.67 5.34 7.25
CA ASP A 42 24.86 4.46 7.29
C ASP A 42 26.02 5.05 8.11
N ASP A 43 26.15 6.37 8.14
CA ASP A 43 27.18 7.03 8.93
C ASP A 43 26.77 7.12 10.42
N PRO A 44 27.60 6.62 11.36
CA PRO A 44 27.24 6.59 12.78
C PRO A 44 26.89 7.96 13.38
N GLU A 45 27.58 9.03 12.96
CA GLU A 45 27.33 10.37 13.49
C GLU A 45 25.97 10.91 13.02
N THR A 46 25.66 10.76 11.74
CA THR A 46 24.37 11.19 11.20
C THR A 46 23.23 10.26 11.61
N ALA A 47 23.50 8.99 11.95
CA ALA A 47 22.53 8.09 12.56
C ALA A 47 22.11 8.54 13.97
N GLU A 48 23.05 9.03 14.79
CA GLU A 48 22.74 9.61 16.10
C GLU A 48 21.90 10.89 15.95
N ALA A 49 22.24 11.73 14.97
CA ALA A 49 21.44 12.92 14.65
C ALA A 49 20.01 12.53 14.22
N LEU A 50 19.85 11.52 13.36
CA LEU A 50 18.54 11.00 12.97
C LEU A 50 17.75 10.46 14.17
N ALA A 51 18.40 9.74 15.07
CA ALA A 51 17.79 9.22 16.30
C ALA A 51 17.26 10.36 17.19
N ALA A 52 18.00 11.46 17.32
CA ALA A 52 17.54 12.64 18.05
C ALA A 52 16.31 13.30 17.40
N LEU A 53 16.23 13.31 16.07
CA LEU A 53 15.10 13.90 15.33
C LEU A 53 13.82 13.05 15.36
N ILE A 54 13.90 11.78 15.79
CA ILE A 54 12.72 10.91 15.95
C ILE A 54 11.72 11.49 16.95
N ASP A 55 12.20 12.19 17.98
CA ASP A 55 11.36 12.78 19.04
C ASP A 55 11.27 14.32 18.91
N ASP A 56 11.53 14.87 17.71
CA ASP A 56 11.44 16.32 17.45
C ASP A 56 10.01 16.86 17.74
N PRO A 57 9.87 18.05 18.33
CA PRO A 57 8.56 18.64 18.60
C PRO A 57 7.72 18.85 17.33
N ALA A 58 8.36 19.11 16.17
CA ALA A 58 7.67 19.36 14.91
C ALA A 58 7.36 18.04 14.16
N PRO A 59 6.07 17.71 13.91
CA PRO A 59 5.71 16.49 13.19
C PRO A 59 6.36 16.33 11.81
N PRO A 60 6.51 17.38 10.97
CA PRO A 60 7.20 17.25 9.68
C PRO A 60 8.66 16.82 9.81
N VAL A 61 9.34 17.15 10.91
CA VAL A 61 10.73 16.73 11.17
C VAL A 61 10.76 15.26 11.58
N ARG A 62 9.86 14.83 12.49
CA ARG A 62 9.72 13.41 12.85
C ARG A 62 9.37 12.55 11.65
N GLU A 63 8.48 13.02 10.77
CA GLU A 63 8.12 12.32 9.53
C GLU A 63 9.35 12.12 8.63
N ALA A 64 10.17 13.16 8.45
CA ALA A 64 11.40 13.09 7.68
C ALA A 64 12.42 12.13 8.31
N ALA A 65 12.59 12.17 9.63
CA ALA A 65 13.46 11.24 10.35
C ALA A 65 12.95 9.79 10.25
N ALA A 66 11.64 9.57 10.38
CA ALA A 66 11.00 8.26 10.23
C ALA A 66 11.23 7.65 8.83
N LYS A 67 11.22 8.46 7.77
CA LYS A 67 11.54 8.00 6.40
C LYS A 67 12.98 7.50 6.23
N ARG A 68 13.90 7.94 7.09
CA ARG A 68 15.32 7.55 7.07
C ARG A 68 15.67 6.50 8.13
N CYS A 69 14.82 6.32 9.14
CA CYS A 69 15.03 5.41 10.27
C CYS A 69 15.30 3.96 9.82
N ARG A 70 16.19 3.28 10.55
CA ARG A 70 16.61 1.89 10.31
C ARG A 70 16.21 0.93 11.43
N ASP A 71 15.99 1.47 12.62
CA ASP A 71 15.59 0.69 13.78
C ASP A 71 14.11 0.30 13.69
N LEU A 72 13.85 -0.99 13.62
CA LEU A 72 12.51 -1.54 13.50
C LEU A 72 11.70 -1.33 14.79
N ALA A 73 12.34 -1.33 15.96
CA ALA A 73 11.67 -1.07 17.24
C ALA A 73 11.13 0.37 17.28
N THR A 74 11.96 1.34 16.90
CA THR A 74 11.56 2.74 16.73
C THR A 74 10.42 2.90 15.72
N LEU A 75 10.53 2.29 14.54
CA LEU A 75 9.47 2.35 13.51
C LEU A 75 8.15 1.73 14.00
N ARG A 76 8.21 0.65 14.79
CA ARG A 76 7.04 0.04 15.41
C ARG A 76 6.38 0.98 16.43
N ARG A 77 7.19 1.62 17.29
CA ARG A 77 6.73 2.64 18.25
C ARG A 77 6.01 3.77 17.53
N LEU A 78 6.65 4.37 16.52
CA LEU A 78 6.10 5.50 15.78
C LEU A 78 4.79 5.13 15.08
N ARG A 79 4.72 3.98 14.41
CA ARG A 79 3.50 3.53 13.72
C ARG A 79 2.32 3.37 14.68
N ARG A 80 2.55 2.89 15.90
CA ARG A 80 1.48 2.62 16.88
C ARG A 80 1.10 3.87 17.69
N HIS A 81 2.07 4.73 18.01
CA HIS A 81 1.90 5.71 19.09
C HIS A 81 2.24 7.16 18.74
N ASP A 82 2.80 7.46 17.56
CA ASP A 82 3.02 8.87 17.22
C ASP A 82 1.67 9.61 17.14
N PRO A 83 1.53 10.79 17.77
CA PRO A 83 0.27 11.53 17.73
C PRO A 83 -0.11 11.97 16.31
N ASP A 84 0.86 12.20 15.43
CA ASP A 84 0.64 12.69 14.08
C ASP A 84 0.46 11.56 13.06
N ALA A 85 -0.63 11.63 12.28
CA ALA A 85 -0.98 10.60 11.30
C ALA A 85 0.02 10.50 10.13
N SER A 86 0.66 11.61 9.74
CA SER A 86 1.67 11.62 8.68
C SER A 86 2.91 10.85 9.13
N VAL A 87 3.32 11.01 10.39
CA VAL A 87 4.45 10.28 10.98
C VAL A 87 4.12 8.79 11.09
N ARG A 88 2.92 8.43 11.58
CA ARG A 88 2.47 7.02 11.60
C ARG A 88 2.51 6.39 10.21
N THR A 89 2.08 7.13 9.19
CA THR A 89 2.08 6.68 7.78
C THR A 89 3.50 6.49 7.26
N ALA A 90 4.38 7.48 7.46
CA ALA A 90 5.78 7.41 7.07
C ALA A 90 6.51 6.24 7.75
N ALA A 91 6.27 6.03 9.05
CA ALA A 91 6.81 4.91 9.80
C ALA A 91 6.28 3.55 9.27
N THR A 92 5.00 3.47 8.89
CA THR A 92 4.41 2.27 8.28
C THR A 92 5.07 1.91 6.96
N VAL A 93 5.22 2.90 6.07
CA VAL A 93 5.87 2.73 4.77
C VAL A 93 7.32 2.30 4.96
N ARG A 94 8.07 3.00 5.82
CA ARG A 94 9.48 2.68 6.07
C ARG A 94 9.66 1.30 6.69
N TYR A 95 8.81 0.93 7.65
CA TYR A 95 8.83 -0.39 8.27
C TYR A 95 8.66 -1.50 7.24
N ARG A 96 7.65 -1.39 6.36
CA ARG A 96 7.42 -2.35 5.27
C ARG A 96 8.61 -2.42 4.31
N GLN A 97 9.17 -1.27 3.91
CA GLN A 97 10.36 -1.22 3.04
C GLN A 97 11.55 -1.98 3.66
N ARG A 98 11.82 -1.77 4.95
CA ARG A 98 12.90 -2.46 5.67
C ARG A 98 12.69 -3.97 5.66
N LEU A 99 11.49 -4.42 6.00
CA LEU A 99 11.17 -5.85 6.07
C LEU A 99 11.16 -6.56 4.71
N VAL A 100 10.91 -5.83 3.62
CA VAL A 100 10.91 -6.41 2.27
C VAL A 100 12.31 -6.80 1.80
N GLY A 101 13.38 -6.13 2.24
CA GLY A 101 14.70 -6.43 1.67
C GLY A 101 15.95 -5.92 2.38
N ASP A 102 15.81 -5.22 3.50
CA ASP A 102 16.96 -4.60 4.19
C ASP A 102 17.30 -5.29 5.53
N VAL A 103 16.61 -6.38 5.87
CA VAL A 103 16.85 -7.19 7.07
C VAL A 103 16.83 -8.69 6.71
N PRO A 104 17.52 -9.54 7.49
CA PRO A 104 17.57 -10.98 7.23
C PRO A 104 16.21 -11.66 7.53
N PRO A 105 15.93 -12.83 6.94
CA PRO A 105 14.66 -13.55 7.10
C PRO A 105 14.28 -13.83 8.56
N GLU A 106 15.25 -14.13 9.42
CA GLU A 106 15.04 -14.41 10.85
C GLU A 106 14.54 -13.16 11.59
N ALA A 107 15.05 -11.99 11.21
CA ALA A 107 14.55 -10.72 11.72
C ALA A 107 13.13 -10.45 11.22
N VAL A 108 12.83 -10.75 9.95
CA VAL A 108 11.46 -10.63 9.41
C VAL A 108 10.48 -11.50 10.18
N ALA A 109 10.80 -12.78 10.40
CA ALA A 109 9.96 -13.69 11.17
C ALA A 109 9.75 -13.18 12.60
N THR A 110 10.82 -12.75 13.27
CA THR A 110 10.75 -12.18 14.62
C THR A 110 9.83 -10.96 14.66
N GLU A 111 9.93 -10.07 13.68
CA GLU A 111 9.13 -8.86 13.60
C GLU A 111 7.66 -9.14 13.34
N LEU A 112 7.36 -10.12 12.48
CA LEU A 112 6.01 -10.52 12.14
C LEU A 112 5.28 -11.21 13.31
N ARG A 113 6.00 -11.95 14.18
CA ARG A 113 5.42 -12.47 15.44
C ARG A 113 4.90 -11.37 16.37
N HIS A 114 5.42 -10.15 16.27
CA HIS A 114 5.02 -9.00 17.07
C HIS A 114 4.16 -7.99 16.27
N CYS A 115 3.72 -8.36 15.06
CA CYS A 115 3.02 -7.49 14.14
C CYS A 115 1.55 -7.89 14.00
N ASP A 116 0.65 -7.14 14.63
CA ASP A 116 -0.80 -7.40 14.58
C ASP A 116 -1.45 -6.92 13.26
N ASP A 117 -0.66 -6.40 12.31
CA ASP A 117 -1.16 -5.93 11.01
C ASP A 117 -0.93 -7.02 9.95
N PRO A 118 -1.95 -7.82 9.60
CA PRO A 118 -1.83 -8.89 8.61
C PRO A 118 -1.46 -8.37 7.22
N THR A 119 -1.69 -7.08 6.94
CA THR A 119 -1.31 -6.48 5.65
C THR A 119 0.20 -6.31 5.51
N VAL A 120 0.97 -6.31 6.60
CA VAL A 120 2.43 -6.32 6.58
C VAL A 120 2.95 -7.67 6.09
N ALA A 121 2.48 -8.77 6.68
CA ALA A 121 2.85 -10.12 6.26
C ALA A 121 2.49 -10.35 4.79
N ALA A 122 1.28 -9.95 4.39
CA ALA A 122 0.83 -10.04 3.00
C ALA A 122 1.73 -9.25 2.03
N HIS A 123 2.17 -8.05 2.42
CA HIS A 123 3.06 -7.23 1.61
C HIS A 123 4.43 -7.89 1.44
N ILE A 124 5.01 -8.41 2.52
CA ILE A 124 6.33 -9.06 2.49
C ILE A 124 6.27 -10.39 1.73
N ALA A 125 5.22 -11.19 1.90
CA ALA A 125 5.03 -12.44 1.17
C ALA A 125 4.97 -12.23 -0.35
N GLN A 126 4.43 -11.10 -0.81
CA GLN A 126 4.34 -10.79 -2.24
C GLN A 126 5.58 -10.07 -2.79
N GLN A 127 6.21 -9.21 -1.98
CA GLN A 127 7.25 -8.28 -2.43
C GLN A 127 8.66 -8.56 -1.91
N GLY A 128 8.80 -9.48 -0.97
CA GLY A 128 10.07 -9.85 -0.35
C GLY A 128 11.15 -10.09 -1.39
N ARG A 129 12.30 -9.44 -1.18
CA ARG A 129 13.42 -9.40 -2.13
C ARG A 129 14.00 -10.79 -2.39
N THR A 130 14.06 -11.63 -1.37
CA THR A 130 14.58 -13.00 -1.45
C THR A 130 13.47 -14.02 -1.17
N PRO A 131 13.56 -15.25 -1.74
CA PRO A 131 12.63 -16.32 -1.42
C PRO A 131 12.56 -16.66 0.08
N ALA A 132 13.66 -16.54 0.80
CA ALA A 132 13.70 -16.77 2.24
C ALA A 132 12.87 -15.72 3.02
N VAL A 133 12.96 -14.44 2.66
CA VAL A 133 12.12 -13.38 3.25
C VAL A 133 10.64 -13.59 2.95
N ARG A 134 10.29 -13.99 1.72
CA ARG A 134 8.90 -14.28 1.35
C ARG A 134 8.34 -15.44 2.16
N ARG A 135 9.08 -16.55 2.28
CA ARG A 135 8.67 -17.72 3.07
C ARG A 135 8.52 -17.42 4.56
N ALA A 136 9.44 -16.63 5.15
CA ALA A 136 9.30 -16.16 6.52
C ALA A 136 8.01 -15.38 6.77
N ALA A 137 7.50 -14.66 5.76
CA ALA A 137 6.21 -13.98 5.85
C ALA A 137 5.00 -14.90 5.61
N LEU A 138 5.15 -15.95 4.80
CA LEU A 138 4.10 -16.94 4.57
C LEU A 138 3.77 -17.75 5.83
N GLU A 139 4.72 -17.94 6.75
CA GLU A 139 4.50 -18.56 8.06
C GLU A 139 3.53 -17.81 8.97
N HIS A 140 3.28 -16.53 8.67
CA HIS A 140 2.48 -15.63 9.48
C HIS A 140 1.30 -15.04 8.69
N LEU A 141 0.83 -15.77 7.67
CA LEU A 141 -0.18 -15.29 6.74
C LEU A 141 -1.35 -16.27 6.61
N ASP A 142 -2.50 -15.91 7.16
CA ASP A 142 -3.74 -16.71 7.06
C ASP A 142 -4.65 -16.29 5.88
N GLN A 143 -4.22 -15.30 5.10
CA GLN A 143 -5.03 -14.76 4.01
C GLN A 143 -4.97 -15.66 2.78
N ALA A 144 -5.89 -16.62 2.69
CA ALA A 144 -6.01 -17.57 1.58
C ALA A 144 -5.93 -16.93 0.18
N PRO A 145 -6.50 -15.74 -0.10
CA PRO A 145 -6.32 -15.09 -1.40
C PRO A 145 -4.85 -14.72 -1.70
N VAL A 146 -4.10 -14.25 -0.70
CA VAL A 146 -2.69 -13.89 -0.88
C VAL A 146 -1.83 -15.15 -1.03
N LEU A 147 -2.11 -16.20 -0.27
CA LEU A 147 -1.45 -17.50 -0.42
C LEU A 147 -1.64 -18.07 -1.84
N GLN A 148 -2.85 -18.00 -2.40
CA GLN A 148 -3.11 -18.40 -3.79
C GLN A 148 -2.36 -17.55 -4.81
N GLU A 149 -2.31 -16.23 -4.61
CA GLU A 149 -1.56 -15.31 -5.49
C GLU A 149 -0.05 -15.55 -5.44
N VAL A 150 0.50 -15.98 -4.31
CA VAL A 150 1.90 -16.41 -4.20
C VAL A 150 2.08 -17.78 -4.84
N ALA A 151 1.23 -18.76 -4.51
CA ALA A 151 1.28 -20.10 -5.07
C ALA A 151 1.25 -20.10 -6.60
N LEU A 152 0.39 -19.30 -7.24
CA LEU A 152 0.27 -19.28 -8.71
C LEU A 152 1.43 -18.55 -9.41
N HIS A 153 1.96 -17.49 -8.79
CA HIS A 153 2.70 -16.46 -9.52
C HIS A 153 4.09 -16.15 -8.96
N ASP A 154 4.50 -16.74 -7.84
CA ASP A 154 5.85 -16.52 -7.32
C ASP A 154 6.92 -17.02 -8.31
N ASP A 155 8.00 -16.23 -8.39
CA ASP A 155 9.13 -16.50 -9.26
C ASP A 155 9.94 -17.74 -8.82
N ASP A 156 9.92 -18.07 -7.52
CA ASP A 156 10.65 -19.19 -6.92
C ASP A 156 9.74 -20.42 -6.72
N PRO A 157 10.04 -21.58 -7.33
CA PRO A 157 9.22 -22.79 -7.19
C PRO A 157 9.04 -23.26 -5.75
N ALA A 158 10.09 -23.22 -4.93
CA ALA A 158 10.01 -23.65 -3.54
C ALA A 158 9.05 -22.76 -2.73
N THR A 159 9.03 -21.46 -3.00
CA THR A 159 8.10 -20.50 -2.38
C THR A 159 6.66 -20.74 -2.84
N ARG A 160 6.44 -21.11 -4.11
CA ARG A 160 5.09 -21.50 -4.58
C ARG A 160 4.56 -22.70 -3.81
N LEU A 161 5.35 -23.77 -3.73
CA LEU A 161 4.97 -25.00 -3.01
C LEU A 161 4.74 -24.74 -1.52
N TYR A 162 5.58 -23.89 -0.91
CA TYR A 162 5.40 -23.47 0.48
C TYR A 162 4.05 -22.77 0.70
N ALA A 163 3.64 -21.88 -0.21
CA ALA A 163 2.33 -21.23 -0.12
C ALA A 163 1.16 -22.22 -0.24
N VAL A 164 1.31 -23.30 -1.02
CA VAL A 164 0.31 -24.39 -1.09
C VAL A 164 0.23 -25.14 0.25
N GLN A 165 1.36 -25.38 0.91
CA GLN A 165 1.39 -26.08 2.20
C GLN A 165 0.65 -25.30 3.30
N GLN A 166 0.67 -23.98 3.25
CA GLN A 166 -0.05 -23.11 4.21
C GLN A 166 -1.57 -23.05 3.97
N LEU A 167 -2.07 -23.60 2.86
CA LEU A 167 -3.51 -23.68 2.61
C LEU A 167 -4.12 -24.90 3.30
N SER A 168 -5.18 -24.65 4.06
CA SER A 168 -5.90 -25.68 4.83
C SER A 168 -7.30 -25.99 4.30
N ASP A 169 -7.97 -25.04 3.64
CA ASP A 169 -9.33 -25.24 3.12
C ASP A 169 -9.33 -26.11 1.84
N PRO A 170 -10.00 -27.28 1.86
CA PRO A 170 -10.10 -28.17 0.69
C PRO A 170 -10.78 -27.52 -0.52
N GLN A 171 -11.74 -26.61 -0.34
CA GLN A 171 -12.36 -25.94 -1.49
C GLN A 171 -11.38 -25.00 -2.18
N THR A 172 -10.62 -24.24 -1.40
CA THR A 172 -9.54 -23.37 -1.88
C THR A 172 -8.47 -24.17 -2.62
N LEU A 173 -8.01 -25.29 -2.06
CA LEU A 173 -7.03 -26.18 -2.71
C LEU A 173 -7.53 -26.72 -4.05
N ARG A 174 -8.80 -27.14 -4.14
CA ARG A 174 -9.39 -27.62 -5.40
C ARG A 174 -9.41 -26.52 -6.47
N ARG A 175 -9.88 -25.32 -6.14
CA ARG A 175 -9.88 -24.17 -7.06
C ARG A 175 -8.47 -23.79 -7.50
N LEU A 176 -7.50 -23.86 -6.58
CA LEU A 176 -6.10 -23.60 -6.87
C LEU A 176 -5.54 -24.62 -7.86
N ALA A 177 -5.77 -25.92 -7.64
CA ALA A 177 -5.33 -26.98 -8.54
C ALA A 177 -5.89 -26.78 -9.96
N GLU A 178 -7.19 -26.51 -10.06
CA GLU A 178 -7.86 -26.27 -11.34
C GLU A 178 -7.24 -25.09 -12.10
N ARG A 179 -6.97 -23.98 -11.41
CA ARG A 179 -6.38 -22.77 -11.99
C ARG A 179 -4.90 -22.93 -12.31
N ALA A 180 -4.17 -23.75 -11.54
CA ALA A 180 -2.74 -23.95 -11.72
C ALA A 180 -2.40 -24.92 -12.87
N ARG A 181 -3.32 -25.79 -13.30
CA ARG A 181 -3.07 -26.85 -14.32
C ARG A 181 -2.27 -26.40 -15.54
N SER A 182 -2.57 -25.24 -16.11
CA SER A 182 -1.86 -24.71 -17.28
C SER A 182 -0.77 -23.70 -16.95
N LEU A 183 -0.83 -23.03 -15.79
CA LEU A 183 0.09 -21.96 -15.42
C LEU A 183 1.29 -22.44 -14.59
N ALA A 184 1.07 -23.41 -13.71
CA ALA A 184 2.02 -23.92 -12.73
C ALA A 184 1.67 -25.40 -12.39
N PRO A 185 2.06 -26.36 -13.24
CA PRO A 185 1.75 -27.78 -13.02
C PRO A 185 2.24 -28.32 -11.67
N ASP A 186 3.41 -27.87 -11.22
CA ASP A 186 3.97 -28.19 -9.91
C ASP A 186 3.04 -27.79 -8.74
N VAL A 187 2.34 -26.67 -8.89
CA VAL A 187 1.37 -26.17 -7.90
C VAL A 187 0.07 -26.95 -7.97
N ALA A 188 -0.35 -27.35 -9.18
CA ALA A 188 -1.54 -28.20 -9.35
C ALA A 188 -1.34 -29.55 -8.65
N ASP A 189 -0.22 -30.22 -8.94
CA ASP A 189 0.14 -31.50 -8.33
C ASP A 189 0.24 -31.39 -6.80
N ALA A 190 0.87 -30.33 -6.29
CA ALA A 190 0.99 -30.11 -4.85
C ALA A 190 -0.36 -29.84 -4.17
N ALA A 191 -1.26 -29.09 -4.82
CA ALA A 191 -2.58 -28.81 -4.29
C ALA A 191 -3.46 -30.07 -4.29
N GLU A 192 -3.38 -30.90 -5.34
CA GLU A 192 -4.04 -32.21 -5.38
C GLU A 192 -3.48 -33.14 -4.31
N HIS A 193 -2.17 -33.19 -4.12
CA HIS A 193 -1.56 -33.97 -3.04
C HIS A 193 -2.05 -33.53 -1.66
N ARG A 194 -2.15 -32.22 -1.40
CA ARG A 194 -2.68 -31.66 -0.15
C ARG A 194 -4.15 -31.98 0.10
N LEU A 195 -4.97 -32.16 -0.95
CA LEU A 195 -6.37 -32.59 -0.81
C LEU A 195 -6.52 -34.04 -0.34
N HIS A 196 -5.56 -34.90 -0.71
CA HIS A 196 -5.58 -36.32 -0.38
C HIS A 196 -4.76 -36.65 0.88
N ALA A 197 -3.88 -35.75 1.29
CA ALA A 197 -3.14 -35.86 2.54
C ALA A 197 -4.08 -35.59 3.74
N PRO A 198 -3.95 -36.34 4.85
CA PRO A 198 -4.65 -35.99 6.08
C PRO A 198 -4.25 -34.57 6.50
N ALA A 199 -5.21 -33.82 7.04
CA ALA A 199 -4.97 -32.46 7.52
C ALA A 199 -3.80 -32.48 8.53
N PRO A 200 -2.90 -31.46 8.51
CA PRO A 200 -1.96 -31.32 9.60
C PRO A 200 -2.76 -31.17 10.90
N THR A 201 -2.58 -32.11 11.83
CA THR A 201 -3.14 -32.04 13.17
C THR A 201 -2.56 -30.82 13.87
N THR A 202 -3.32 -29.74 13.95
CA THR A 202 -3.11 -28.70 14.95
C THR A 202 -3.27 -29.35 16.33
N PRO A 203 -2.44 -29.04 17.34
CA PRO A 203 -2.76 -29.40 18.71
C PRO A 203 -4.05 -28.66 19.08
N GLU A 204 -5.13 -29.42 19.24
CA GLU A 204 -6.40 -28.93 19.77
C GLU A 204 -6.15 -28.31 21.14
N ALA A 205 -6.54 -27.04 21.29
CA ALA A 205 -6.72 -26.44 22.60
C ALA A 205 -7.95 -27.09 23.24
N ASP A 206 -7.77 -27.63 24.44
CA ASP A 206 -8.81 -28.27 25.23
C ASP A 206 -10.04 -27.36 25.38
N PRO A 207 -11.28 -27.87 25.25
CA PRO A 207 -12.46 -27.12 25.58
C PRO A 207 -12.70 -27.21 27.09
N GLU A 208 -12.48 -26.11 27.81
CA GLU A 208 -12.99 -26.00 29.19
C GLU A 208 -14.51 -25.78 29.17
N THR A 209 -15.16 -26.74 29.83
CA THR A 209 -16.56 -26.87 30.27
C THR A 209 -17.09 -25.65 31.03
N ASP A 210 -18.27 -25.14 30.66
CA ASP A 210 -19.56 -25.29 31.37
C ASP A 210 -19.73 -24.38 32.61
N THR A 211 -20.72 -23.47 32.56
CA THR A 211 -21.71 -23.33 33.64
C THR A 211 -22.94 -22.58 33.12
N THR A 212 -24.06 -23.27 33.30
CA THR A 212 -25.45 -22.91 33.05
C THR A 212 -25.97 -21.87 34.06
N ALA A 213 -26.85 -20.97 33.63
CA ALA A 213 -27.81 -20.29 34.52
C ALA A 213 -29.14 -20.04 33.77
N GLU A 214 -30.21 -20.65 34.26
CA GLU A 214 -31.60 -20.57 33.76
C GLU A 214 -32.29 -19.23 34.12
N PRO A 215 -33.42 -18.89 33.45
CA PRO A 215 -34.15 -17.63 33.61
C PRO A 215 -35.44 -17.78 34.46
N GLU A 216 -35.97 -16.67 35.00
CA GLU A 216 -37.34 -16.58 35.55
C GLU A 216 -37.97 -15.17 35.37
N PRO A 217 -39.32 -15.01 35.43
CA PRO A 217 -40.07 -14.25 34.41
C PRO A 217 -40.84 -12.99 34.86
N ALA A 218 -41.27 -12.25 33.82
CA ALA A 218 -42.35 -11.28 33.60
C ALA A 218 -43.17 -10.64 34.76
N ALA A 219 -43.32 -9.31 34.66
CA ALA A 219 -44.55 -8.57 34.98
C ALA A 219 -44.73 -7.38 34.00
N ASP A 220 -45.96 -7.16 33.57
CA ASP A 220 -46.44 -6.26 32.49
C ASP A 220 -47.59 -5.38 33.09
N PRO A 221 -48.23 -4.40 32.41
CA PRO A 221 -47.78 -3.06 32.00
C PRO A 221 -48.74 -1.90 32.44
N ALA A 222 -48.38 -0.60 32.26
CA ALA A 222 -49.28 0.54 31.95
C ALA A 222 -48.56 1.93 31.80
N PRO A 223 -49.15 2.93 31.07
CA PRO A 223 -48.45 3.95 30.24
C PRO A 223 -48.76 5.42 30.65
N PRO A 224 -48.62 6.44 29.76
CA PRO A 224 -47.48 6.87 28.94
C PRO A 224 -46.97 8.26 29.37
N CYS A 225 -45.70 8.56 29.14
CA CYS A 225 -45.25 9.95 28.95
C CYS A 225 -44.46 10.04 27.66
N GLU A 226 -45.03 10.75 26.71
CA GLU A 226 -44.39 11.27 25.52
C GLU A 226 -43.31 12.28 25.97
N ASP A 227 -42.08 12.10 25.50
CA ASP A 227 -41.34 13.19 24.88
C ASP A 227 -40.07 12.66 24.18
N GLU A 228 -39.78 13.34 23.07
CA GLU A 228 -38.92 12.94 21.96
C GLU A 228 -37.45 12.73 22.35
N ALA A 229 -36.92 11.54 22.07
CA ALA A 229 -35.49 11.30 21.92
C ALA A 229 -35.25 10.47 20.66
N ALA A 230 -34.95 11.14 19.55
CA ALA A 230 -34.53 10.51 18.31
C ALA A 230 -33.29 9.64 18.58
N ALA A 231 -33.45 8.33 18.38
CA ALA A 231 -32.48 7.30 18.71
C ALA A 231 -31.08 7.49 18.07
N PRO A 232 -29.99 7.05 18.72
CA PRO A 232 -28.61 7.11 18.22
C PRO A 232 -28.40 6.38 16.86
N SER A 233 -29.28 5.44 16.50
CA SER A 233 -29.25 4.69 15.24
C SER A 233 -29.62 5.53 14.01
N THR A 234 -30.49 6.52 14.15
CA THR A 234 -30.90 7.43 13.05
C THR A 234 -29.74 8.34 12.62
N GLY A 235 -28.91 8.79 13.58
CA GLY A 235 -27.72 9.59 13.31
C GLY A 235 -26.63 8.83 12.56
N ALA A 236 -26.39 7.57 12.93
CA ALA A 236 -25.42 6.71 12.25
C ALA A 236 -25.82 6.41 10.80
N ALA A 237 -27.11 6.11 10.56
CA ALA A 237 -27.64 5.92 9.21
C ALA A 237 -27.56 7.20 8.37
N ALA A 238 -27.88 8.37 8.94
CA ALA A 238 -27.77 9.64 8.23
C ALA A 238 -26.32 9.97 7.83
N SER A 239 -25.37 9.71 8.73
CA SER A 239 -23.93 9.90 8.49
C SER A 239 -23.41 9.01 7.37
N LEU A 240 -23.76 7.72 7.37
CA LEU A 240 -23.34 6.77 6.32
C LEU A 240 -23.98 7.10 4.97
N ALA A 241 -25.25 7.55 4.94
CA ALA A 241 -25.90 8.02 3.72
C ALA A 241 -25.19 9.25 3.14
N ASN A 242 -24.86 10.25 3.97
CA ASN A 242 -24.12 11.44 3.52
C ASN A 242 -22.71 11.09 3.03
N ALA A 243 -22.02 10.17 3.71
CA ALA A 243 -20.69 9.71 3.30
C ALA A 243 -20.74 8.99 1.94
N MET A 244 -21.76 8.16 1.69
CA MET A 244 -21.94 7.49 0.40
C MET A 244 -22.30 8.50 -0.71
N THR A 245 -23.12 9.51 -0.41
CA THR A 245 -23.44 10.59 -1.37
C THR A 245 -22.21 11.42 -1.72
N GLY A 246 -21.42 11.86 -0.73
CA GLY A 246 -20.18 12.59 -1.00
C GLY A 246 -19.14 11.76 -1.78
N LEU A 247 -19.10 10.45 -1.54
CA LEU A 247 -18.29 9.52 -2.33
C LEU A 247 -18.83 9.39 -3.78
N ALA A 248 -20.15 9.45 -3.97
CA ALA A 248 -20.77 9.36 -5.29
C ALA A 248 -20.65 10.66 -6.09
N GLU A 249 -20.63 11.84 -5.46
CA GLU A 249 -20.55 13.15 -6.12
C GLU A 249 -19.13 13.58 -6.43
N GLY A 250 -18.16 13.19 -5.60
CA GLY A 250 -16.74 13.42 -5.87
C GLY A 250 -16.24 12.43 -6.92
N GLY A 251 -16.08 12.89 -8.17
CA GLY A 251 -15.69 12.06 -9.31
C GLY A 251 -14.37 11.29 -9.19
N TRP A 252 -13.55 11.54 -8.15
CA TRP A 252 -12.38 10.74 -7.81
C TRP A 252 -12.01 10.86 -6.31
N TRP A 253 -11.67 9.74 -5.66
CA TRP A 253 -11.19 9.66 -4.26
C TRP A 253 -10.17 8.54 -4.07
N PRO A 254 -9.02 8.74 -3.39
CA PRO A 254 -8.08 7.67 -3.04
C PRO A 254 -8.71 6.60 -2.14
N GLY A 255 -8.46 5.33 -2.43
CA GLY A 255 -9.12 4.17 -1.87
C GLY A 255 -10.60 4.05 -2.21
N TYR A 256 -11.08 4.60 -3.33
CA TYR A 256 -12.52 4.71 -3.66
C TYR A 256 -13.32 3.43 -3.35
N HIS A 257 -12.86 2.29 -3.89
CA HIS A 257 -13.52 1.00 -3.71
C HIS A 257 -13.40 0.45 -2.28
N ALA A 258 -12.29 0.69 -1.60
CA ALA A 258 -12.12 0.31 -0.21
C ALA A 258 -13.08 1.11 0.69
N ARG A 259 -13.18 2.43 0.47
CA ARG A 259 -14.12 3.32 1.17
C ARG A 259 -15.57 2.92 0.91
N ARG A 260 -15.94 2.67 -0.35
CA ARG A 260 -17.29 2.21 -0.70
C ARG A 260 -17.63 0.87 -0.02
N ARG A 261 -16.72 -0.10 -0.04
CA ARG A 261 -16.90 -1.41 0.62
C ARG A 261 -17.03 -1.27 2.13
N ALA A 262 -16.20 -0.43 2.76
CA ALA A 262 -16.27 -0.15 4.19
C ALA A 262 -17.60 0.53 4.57
N LEU A 263 -18.08 1.49 3.78
CA LEU A 263 -19.39 2.11 4.00
C LEU A 263 -20.53 1.11 3.83
N MET A 264 -20.45 0.20 2.84
CA MET A 264 -21.44 -0.87 2.67
C MET A 264 -21.42 -1.89 3.82
N ALA A 265 -20.25 -2.26 4.33
CA ALA A 265 -20.12 -3.17 5.47
C ALA A 265 -20.76 -2.55 6.72
N ARG A 266 -20.37 -1.31 7.05
CA ARG A 266 -20.93 -0.55 8.18
C ARG A 266 -22.43 -0.30 8.06
N TRP A 267 -22.95 -0.15 6.84
CA TRP A 267 -24.39 -0.03 6.60
C TRP A 267 -25.17 -1.34 6.87
N ARG A 268 -24.54 -2.50 6.65
CA ARG A 268 -25.14 -3.82 6.93
C ARG A 268 -25.12 -4.17 8.41
N GLU A 269 -24.16 -3.64 9.14
CA GLU A 269 -23.98 -3.84 10.59
C GLU A 269 -24.97 -3.04 11.45
N LEU A 270 -25.79 -2.16 10.85
CA LEU A 270 -26.86 -1.44 11.58
C LEU A 270 -28.06 -2.37 11.87
N GLU A 271 -28.38 -2.60 13.14
CA GLU A 271 -29.62 -3.28 13.60
C GLU A 271 -30.87 -2.36 13.50
N GLU A 272 -32.07 -2.96 13.41
CA GLU A 272 -33.37 -2.37 12.99
C GLU A 272 -33.88 -1.14 13.78
N PRO A 273 -34.88 -0.37 13.26
CA PRO A 273 -35.30 -0.21 11.86
C PRO A 273 -34.67 1.05 11.23
N ARG A 274 -34.27 0.93 9.95
CA ARG A 274 -33.69 2.04 9.20
C ARG A 274 -34.80 2.89 8.57
N PRO A 275 -34.78 4.23 8.70
CA PRO A 275 -35.73 5.08 8.02
C PRO A 275 -35.74 4.80 6.50
N PRO A 276 -36.92 4.59 5.86
CA PRO A 276 -37.01 4.25 4.44
C PRO A 276 -36.33 5.28 3.54
N ALA A 277 -36.44 6.57 3.90
CA ALA A 277 -35.82 7.67 3.16
C ALA A 277 -34.28 7.62 3.17
N LEU A 278 -33.66 7.24 4.29
CA LEU A 278 -32.19 7.09 4.37
C LEU A 278 -31.73 5.84 3.64
N SER A 279 -32.51 4.77 3.70
CA SER A 279 -32.25 3.53 2.95
C SER A 279 -32.33 3.75 1.45
N GLU A 280 -33.31 4.51 0.98
CA GLU A 280 -33.44 4.93 -0.41
C GLU A 280 -32.24 5.77 -0.84
N ARG A 281 -31.90 6.80 -0.06
CA ARG A 281 -30.80 7.71 -0.36
C ARG A 281 -29.44 6.98 -0.41
N PHE A 282 -29.17 6.10 0.55
CA PHE A 282 -27.95 5.29 0.54
C PHE A 282 -27.89 4.36 -0.68
N ARG A 283 -29.03 3.77 -1.08
CA ARG A 283 -29.13 2.91 -2.27
C ARG A 283 -28.87 3.69 -3.55
N GLN A 284 -29.48 4.87 -3.70
CA GLN A 284 -29.28 5.76 -4.85
C GLN A 284 -27.84 6.26 -4.93
N ALA A 285 -27.24 6.67 -3.82
CA ALA A 285 -25.84 7.06 -3.76
C ALA A 285 -24.90 5.89 -4.11
N THR A 286 -25.22 4.67 -3.68
CA THR A 286 -24.46 3.46 -4.05
C THR A 286 -24.53 3.17 -5.55
N LEU A 287 -25.70 3.33 -6.16
CA LEU A 287 -25.90 3.18 -7.61
C LEU A 287 -25.18 4.28 -8.40
N ALA A 288 -25.25 5.54 -7.94
CA ALA A 288 -24.51 6.65 -8.54
C ALA A 288 -22.98 6.45 -8.44
N ALA A 289 -22.49 5.99 -7.29
CA ALA A 289 -21.08 5.62 -7.08
C ALA A 289 -20.62 4.45 -7.98
N LEU A 290 -21.54 3.57 -8.39
CA LEU A 290 -21.27 2.53 -9.39
C LEU A 290 -21.23 3.09 -10.82
N MET A 291 -22.03 4.12 -11.12
CA MET A 291 -22.21 4.70 -12.45
C MET A 291 -21.20 5.80 -12.82
N GLN A 292 -20.62 6.50 -11.84
CA GLN A 292 -19.61 7.57 -12.01
C GLN A 292 -18.24 7.09 -12.55
N GLN A 293 -18.11 5.82 -12.95
CA GLN A 293 -16.86 5.31 -13.51
C GLN A 293 -16.64 5.83 -14.95
N PRO A 294 -15.49 6.43 -15.28
CA PRO A 294 -15.03 6.41 -16.65
C PRO A 294 -14.74 4.96 -17.00
N ARG A 295 -15.55 4.38 -17.90
CA ARG A 295 -15.58 2.97 -18.34
C ARG A 295 -14.24 2.37 -18.84
N ASN A 296 -13.13 3.11 -18.79
CA ASN A 296 -11.86 2.74 -19.45
C ASN A 296 -10.75 2.23 -18.51
N HIS A 297 -10.69 2.64 -17.23
CA HIS A 297 -9.53 2.32 -16.39
C HIS A 297 -9.51 0.88 -15.85
N GLY A 298 -10.68 0.30 -15.52
CA GLY A 298 -10.76 -1.10 -15.09
C GLY A 298 -10.38 -2.08 -16.20
N GLY A 299 -10.75 -1.76 -17.45
CA GLY A 299 -10.37 -2.57 -18.62
C GLY A 299 -8.88 -2.50 -18.93
N GLU A 300 -8.27 -1.32 -18.84
CA GLU A 300 -6.82 -1.14 -19.01
C GLU A 300 -6.01 -1.81 -17.90
N ALA A 301 -6.42 -1.67 -16.63
CA ALA A 301 -5.78 -2.36 -15.52
C ALA A 301 -5.90 -3.89 -15.66
N THR A 302 -7.08 -4.40 -16.05
CA THR A 302 -7.30 -5.83 -16.29
C THR A 302 -6.42 -6.34 -17.44
N ARG A 303 -6.37 -5.62 -18.57
CA ARG A 303 -5.54 -5.96 -19.72
C ARG A 303 -4.06 -5.97 -19.36
N THR A 304 -3.59 -4.93 -18.68
CA THR A 304 -2.20 -4.80 -18.23
C THR A 304 -1.83 -5.94 -17.28
N ARG A 305 -2.71 -6.28 -16.32
CA ARG A 305 -2.54 -7.42 -15.42
C ARG A 305 -2.40 -8.73 -16.19
N LEU A 306 -3.32 -9.02 -17.12
CA LEU A 306 -3.27 -10.24 -17.94
C LEU A 306 -2.00 -10.31 -18.81
N GLN A 307 -1.57 -9.20 -19.39
CA GLN A 307 -0.32 -9.13 -20.17
C GLN A 307 0.91 -9.43 -19.31
N LEU A 308 0.96 -8.90 -18.08
CA LEU A 308 2.04 -9.19 -17.14
C LEU A 308 1.99 -10.64 -16.62
N GLU A 309 0.81 -11.20 -16.41
CA GLU A 309 0.61 -12.61 -16.03
C GLU A 309 1.10 -13.56 -17.14
N ASN A 310 0.74 -13.27 -18.40
CA ASN A 310 1.23 -14.03 -19.55
C ASN A 310 2.75 -13.91 -19.71
N LEU A 311 3.32 -12.71 -19.54
CA LEU A 311 4.76 -12.52 -19.62
C LEU A 311 5.49 -13.28 -18.50
N LEU A 312 4.93 -13.34 -17.29
CA LEU A 312 5.46 -14.18 -16.21
C LEU A 312 5.44 -15.66 -16.58
N ALA A 313 4.35 -16.15 -17.20
CA ALA A 313 4.26 -17.53 -17.66
C ALA A 313 5.29 -17.84 -18.77
N GLU A 314 5.47 -16.94 -19.75
CA GLU A 314 6.47 -17.09 -20.82
C GLU A 314 7.90 -17.21 -20.25
N THR A 315 8.25 -16.42 -19.22
CA THR A 315 9.58 -16.51 -18.58
C THR A 315 9.82 -17.79 -17.77
N ARG A 316 8.84 -18.71 -17.71
CA ARG A 316 9.00 -20.04 -17.07
C ARG A 316 9.49 -21.11 -18.05
N GLY A 317 9.40 -20.89 -19.36
CA GLY A 317 9.88 -21.83 -20.38
C GLY A 317 11.40 -21.71 -20.63
N GLU A 318 12.01 -22.78 -21.14
CA GLU A 318 13.46 -22.86 -21.45
C GLU A 318 13.87 -22.09 -22.72
N ASP A 319 12.91 -21.61 -23.53
CA ASP A 319 13.19 -20.94 -24.80
C ASP A 319 13.48 -19.44 -24.62
N ASP A 320 14.68 -19.03 -25.05
CA ASP A 320 15.29 -17.68 -24.96
C ASP A 320 14.60 -16.61 -25.83
N PRO A 321 14.02 -15.55 -25.24
CA PRO A 321 13.59 -14.36 -25.99
C PRO A 321 14.06 -13.07 -25.29
N ALA A 322 15.33 -13.02 -24.84
CA ALA A 322 15.81 -11.97 -23.94
C ALA A 322 15.57 -10.51 -24.42
N SER A 323 15.57 -10.26 -25.74
CA SER A 323 15.32 -8.90 -26.29
C SER A 323 13.83 -8.56 -26.43
N ALA A 324 12.97 -9.54 -26.73
CA ALA A 324 11.52 -9.31 -26.88
C ALA A 324 10.83 -9.17 -25.51
N VAL A 325 11.33 -9.86 -24.48
CA VAL A 325 10.86 -9.73 -23.10
C VAL A 325 11.21 -8.37 -22.51
N GLY A 326 12.43 -7.87 -22.76
CA GLY A 326 12.88 -6.55 -22.26
C GLY A 326 12.04 -5.38 -22.79
N GLN A 327 11.76 -5.35 -24.09
CA GLN A 327 10.95 -4.28 -24.71
C GLN A 327 9.48 -4.32 -24.24
N ARG A 328 8.91 -5.54 -24.12
CA ARG A 328 7.55 -5.72 -23.59
C ARG A 328 7.47 -5.32 -22.11
N LEU A 329 8.48 -5.62 -21.31
CA LEU A 329 8.56 -5.20 -19.92
C LEU A 329 8.64 -3.67 -19.78
N GLU A 330 9.43 -3.00 -20.61
CA GLU A 330 9.54 -1.54 -20.59
C GLU A 330 8.23 -0.85 -21.02
N ALA A 331 7.54 -1.40 -22.02
CA ALA A 331 6.21 -0.93 -22.42
C ALA A 331 5.19 -1.10 -21.28
N LEU A 332 5.13 -2.29 -20.67
CA LEU A 332 4.20 -2.57 -19.56
C LEU A 332 4.55 -1.76 -18.30
N SER A 333 5.83 -1.47 -18.05
CA SER A 333 6.25 -0.60 -16.94
C SER A 333 5.69 0.82 -17.09
N ARG A 334 5.70 1.37 -18.31
CA ARG A 334 5.10 2.68 -18.61
C ARG A 334 3.59 2.65 -18.45
N SER A 335 2.92 1.63 -18.97
CA SER A 335 1.47 1.48 -18.79
C SER A 335 1.08 1.40 -17.31
N VAL A 336 1.80 0.64 -16.47
CA VAL A 336 1.56 0.58 -15.02
C VAL A 336 1.82 1.92 -14.32
N ALA A 337 2.77 2.73 -14.80
CA ALA A 337 3.05 4.07 -14.27
C ALA A 337 1.95 5.09 -14.61
N GLU A 338 1.24 4.89 -15.72
CA GLU A 338 0.11 5.71 -16.15
C GLU A 338 -1.21 5.32 -15.45
N LEU A 339 -1.27 4.12 -14.84
CA LEU A 339 -2.40 3.74 -13.99
C LEU A 339 -2.40 4.61 -12.72
N THR A 340 -3.46 5.41 -12.56
CA THR A 340 -3.71 6.28 -11.40
C THR A 340 -4.76 5.61 -10.49
N GLY A 341 -4.30 5.09 -9.35
CA GLY A 341 -4.88 3.82 -8.92
C GLY A 341 -5.61 3.70 -7.62
N ASP A 342 -6.84 3.18 -7.74
CA ASP A 342 -7.55 2.41 -6.72
C ASP A 342 -8.11 1.07 -7.21
N HIS A 343 -7.81 0.64 -8.45
CA HIS A 343 -8.34 -0.60 -9.01
C HIS A 343 -7.57 -1.84 -8.48
N PRO A 344 -8.23 -2.93 -8.07
CA PRO A 344 -7.55 -4.13 -7.54
C PRO A 344 -6.59 -4.77 -8.55
N ASP A 345 -6.92 -4.74 -9.84
CA ASP A 345 -6.03 -5.31 -10.87
C ASP A 345 -4.79 -4.47 -11.14
N GLU A 346 -4.78 -3.19 -10.79
CA GLU A 346 -3.58 -2.36 -10.86
C GLU A 346 -2.59 -2.73 -9.75
N ALA A 347 -3.07 -2.94 -8.53
CA ALA A 347 -2.22 -3.47 -7.46
C ALA A 347 -1.60 -4.81 -7.87
N ARG A 348 -2.39 -5.71 -8.48
CA ARG A 348 -1.90 -6.97 -9.04
C ARG A 348 -0.90 -6.76 -10.17
N ALA A 349 -1.15 -5.84 -11.10
CA ALA A 349 -0.21 -5.49 -12.16
C ALA A 349 1.13 -5.02 -11.59
N ARG A 350 1.13 -4.15 -10.57
CA ARG A 350 2.35 -3.73 -9.86
C ARG A 350 3.08 -4.92 -9.22
N ILE A 351 2.36 -5.85 -8.58
CA ILE A 351 2.94 -7.08 -8.02
C ILE A 351 3.61 -7.92 -9.12
N HIS A 352 2.94 -8.14 -10.25
CA HIS A 352 3.50 -8.91 -11.36
C HIS A 352 4.71 -8.22 -12.00
N LEU A 353 4.68 -6.89 -12.14
CA LEU A 353 5.81 -6.11 -12.65
C LEU A 353 7.03 -6.24 -11.74
N GLN A 354 6.84 -6.16 -10.42
CA GLN A 354 7.93 -6.33 -9.46
C GLN A 354 8.50 -7.75 -9.46
N ARG A 355 7.65 -8.78 -9.62
CA ARG A 355 8.08 -10.18 -9.84
C ARG A 355 8.92 -10.34 -11.11
N LEU A 356 8.48 -9.75 -12.22
CA LEU A 356 9.23 -9.74 -13.48
C LEU A 356 10.59 -9.07 -13.30
N ALA A 357 10.63 -7.90 -12.65
CA ALA A 357 11.88 -7.18 -12.38
C ALA A 357 12.89 -8.02 -11.57
N ARG A 358 12.44 -8.89 -10.65
CA ARG A 358 13.33 -9.82 -9.93
C ARG A 358 13.92 -10.91 -10.84
N ARG A 359 13.22 -11.30 -11.90
CA ARG A 359 13.69 -12.27 -12.89
C ARG A 359 14.60 -11.67 -13.97
N VAL A 360 14.48 -10.38 -14.29
CA VAL A 360 15.28 -9.71 -15.34
C VAL A 360 16.80 -9.93 -15.19
N PRO A 361 17.42 -9.81 -14.00
CA PRO A 361 18.87 -10.08 -13.85
C PRO A 361 19.27 -11.53 -14.19
N GLN A 362 18.33 -12.46 -14.14
CA GLN A 362 18.54 -13.89 -14.43
C GLN A 362 18.32 -14.20 -15.93
N ILE A 363 17.65 -13.31 -16.66
CA ILE A 363 17.46 -13.38 -18.11
C ILE A 363 18.68 -12.73 -18.77
N ARG A 364 19.57 -13.52 -19.40
CA ARG A 364 20.79 -13.00 -20.04
C ARG A 364 20.43 -12.04 -21.19
N PRO A 365 20.77 -10.74 -21.14
CA PRO A 365 20.58 -9.88 -22.31
C PRO A 365 21.64 -10.21 -23.37
N ARG A 366 21.24 -10.79 -24.51
CA ARG A 366 22.06 -10.67 -25.72
C ARG A 366 21.95 -9.23 -26.20
N ARG A 367 23.09 -8.52 -26.19
CA ARG A 367 23.23 -7.15 -26.74
C ARG A 367 22.48 -7.06 -28.08
N PRO A 368 21.53 -6.14 -28.25
CA PRO A 368 20.92 -5.94 -29.57
C PRO A 368 21.97 -5.37 -30.52
N VAL A 369 22.09 -5.99 -31.70
CA VAL A 369 22.75 -5.37 -32.85
C VAL A 369 21.93 -4.12 -33.19
N ARG A 370 22.57 -2.94 -33.12
CA ARG A 370 21.95 -1.67 -33.46
C ARG A 370 21.52 -1.69 -34.93
N ALA A 371 20.22 -1.70 -35.19
CA ALA A 371 19.65 -1.16 -36.42
C ALA A 371 19.01 0.19 -36.06
N GLY A 372 19.38 1.23 -36.80
CA GLY A 372 19.02 2.62 -36.48
C GLY A 372 17.52 2.83 -36.43
N VAL A 373 16.99 3.07 -35.23
CA VAL A 373 15.65 3.62 -35.03
C VAL A 373 15.83 4.91 -34.27
N ARG A 374 15.36 6.01 -34.87
CA ARG A 374 15.32 7.34 -34.26
C ARG A 374 14.36 7.27 -33.07
N PRO A 375 14.74 7.74 -31.87
CA PRO A 375 13.86 7.61 -30.70
C PRO A 375 12.59 8.46 -30.89
N PRO A 376 11.43 8.01 -30.37
CA PRO A 376 10.24 8.86 -30.33
C PRO A 376 10.47 10.05 -29.39
N HIS A 377 9.88 11.19 -29.74
CA HIS A 377 9.91 12.40 -28.94
C HIS A 377 9.40 12.12 -27.51
N ARG A 378 10.22 12.47 -26.50
CA ARG A 378 9.75 12.58 -25.11
C ARG A 378 8.69 13.68 -25.05
N PRO A 379 7.54 13.49 -24.37
CA PRO A 379 6.72 14.63 -23.98
C PRO A 379 7.56 15.54 -23.08
N SER A 380 7.57 16.84 -23.38
CA SER A 380 8.29 17.85 -22.61
C SER A 380 7.82 17.84 -21.16
N ALA A 381 8.75 17.85 -20.21
CA ALA A 381 8.42 18.00 -18.79
C ALA A 381 7.66 19.33 -18.58
N PRO A 382 6.74 19.41 -17.59
CA PRO A 382 6.03 20.65 -17.27
C PRO A 382 7.04 21.77 -17.04
N HIS A 383 6.82 22.92 -17.67
CA HIS A 383 7.81 23.98 -17.74
C HIS A 383 8.11 24.65 -16.38
N ASP A 384 7.28 24.41 -15.35
CA ASP A 384 7.52 24.90 -13.98
C ASP A 384 6.85 24.01 -12.91
N LEU A 385 7.51 22.90 -12.55
CA LEU A 385 7.05 21.96 -11.51
C LEU A 385 6.79 22.63 -10.14
N PRO A 386 7.60 23.59 -9.66
CA PRO A 386 7.29 24.36 -8.46
C PRO A 386 6.00 25.19 -8.54
N ALA A 387 5.69 25.79 -9.69
CA ALA A 387 4.44 26.54 -9.87
C ALA A 387 3.22 25.61 -9.85
N LEU A 388 3.32 24.44 -10.49
CA LEU A 388 2.29 23.42 -10.46
C LEU A 388 2.00 22.96 -9.02
N ALA A 389 3.04 22.68 -8.24
CA ALA A 389 2.90 22.26 -6.85
C ALA A 389 2.21 23.32 -5.96
N ARG A 390 2.52 24.61 -6.16
CA ARG A 390 1.84 25.71 -5.45
C ARG A 390 0.37 25.83 -5.84
N SER A 391 0.07 25.72 -7.13
CA SER A 391 -1.31 25.80 -7.63
C SER A 391 -2.19 24.66 -7.09
N LEU A 392 -1.62 23.47 -6.92
CA LEU A 392 -2.31 22.33 -6.33
C LEU A 392 -2.53 22.50 -4.82
N ALA A 393 -1.53 23.02 -4.08
CA ALA A 393 -1.67 23.31 -2.66
C ALA A 393 -2.73 24.41 -2.36
N ASP A 394 -2.82 25.43 -3.23
CA ASP A 394 -3.85 26.48 -3.10
C ASP A 394 -5.26 25.94 -3.38
N ALA A 395 -5.40 24.98 -4.30
CA ALA A 395 -6.67 24.30 -4.53
C ALA A 395 -7.10 23.49 -3.29
N GLU A 396 -6.16 22.77 -2.65
CA GLU A 396 -6.43 22.01 -1.42
C GLU A 396 -6.89 22.91 -0.27
N ALA A 397 -6.23 24.06 -0.07
CA ALA A 397 -6.62 25.02 0.96
C ALA A 397 -8.02 25.61 0.70
N ALA A 398 -8.35 25.90 -0.56
CA ALA A 398 -9.67 26.42 -0.95
C ALA A 398 -10.80 25.40 -0.77
N ILE A 399 -10.52 24.11 -0.99
CA ILE A 399 -11.47 23.02 -0.74
C ILE A 399 -11.79 22.90 0.76
N ALA A 400 -10.76 22.93 1.61
CA ALA A 400 -10.94 22.86 3.06
C ALA A 400 -11.78 24.03 3.61
N ALA A 401 -11.76 25.17 2.92
CA ALA A 401 -12.54 26.35 3.26
C ALA A 401 -13.95 26.40 2.60
N GLY A 402 -14.26 25.47 1.69
CA GLY A 402 -15.53 25.46 0.94
C GLY A 402 -15.65 26.54 -0.14
N ASP A 403 -14.54 27.17 -0.56
CA ASP A 403 -14.53 28.26 -1.54
C ASP A 403 -14.37 27.74 -2.98
N LEU A 404 -15.51 27.39 -3.58
CA LEU A 404 -15.60 26.83 -4.93
C LEU A 404 -15.00 27.70 -6.04
N HIS A 405 -15.04 29.03 -5.90
CA HIS A 405 -14.49 29.93 -6.91
C HIS A 405 -12.97 29.85 -6.94
N ARG A 406 -12.35 29.83 -5.75
CA ARG A 406 -10.91 29.77 -5.59
C ARG A 406 -10.34 28.40 -5.99
N VAL A 407 -11.09 27.32 -5.74
CA VAL A 407 -10.77 25.98 -6.26
C VAL A 407 -10.69 25.97 -7.79
N ARG A 408 -11.68 26.56 -8.48
CA ARG A 408 -11.70 26.60 -9.95
C ARG A 408 -10.53 27.39 -10.53
N ALA A 409 -10.17 28.51 -9.91
CA ALA A 409 -9.03 29.32 -10.35
C ALA A 409 -7.69 28.57 -10.18
N ALA A 410 -7.47 27.95 -9.03
CA ALA A 410 -6.24 27.22 -8.71
C ALA A 410 -6.05 25.95 -9.58
N LEU A 411 -7.15 25.29 -9.96
CA LEU A 411 -7.09 24.14 -10.87
C LEU A 411 -6.94 24.55 -12.34
N GLY A 412 -7.51 25.68 -12.75
CA GLY A 412 -7.32 26.24 -14.10
C GLY A 412 -5.86 26.64 -14.36
N GLU A 413 -5.18 27.18 -13.35
CA GLU A 413 -3.76 27.52 -13.43
C GLU A 413 -2.86 26.28 -13.50
N ALA A 414 -3.11 25.28 -12.65
CA ALA A 414 -2.42 23.99 -12.69
C ALA A 414 -2.52 23.33 -14.08
N ARG A 415 -3.69 23.44 -14.72
CA ARG A 415 -3.92 22.89 -16.07
C ARG A 415 -3.09 23.62 -17.15
N ARG A 416 -3.05 24.96 -17.11
CA ARG A 416 -2.24 25.77 -18.03
C ARG A 416 -0.75 25.46 -17.94
N LEU A 417 -0.26 25.08 -16.77
CA LEU A 417 1.16 24.73 -16.55
C LEU A 417 1.55 23.35 -17.09
N VAL A 418 0.57 22.52 -17.45
CA VAL A 418 0.77 21.14 -17.93
C VAL A 418 0.44 21.01 -19.43
N GLU A 419 -0.39 21.91 -19.98
CA GLU A 419 -0.68 21.93 -21.41
C GLU A 419 0.53 22.45 -22.22
N PRO A 420 0.97 21.74 -23.28
CA PRO A 420 2.07 22.19 -24.13
C PRO A 420 1.64 23.46 -24.88
N ALA A 421 2.52 24.47 -24.92
CA ALA A 421 2.28 25.68 -25.70
C ALA A 421 2.01 25.29 -27.16
N GLU A 422 0.84 25.65 -27.69
CA GLU A 422 0.50 25.42 -29.08
C GLU A 422 1.60 26.03 -29.96
N ALA A 423 2.29 25.18 -30.72
CA ALA A 423 3.27 25.61 -31.69
C ALA A 423 2.55 26.44 -32.74
N GLY A 424 2.84 27.75 -32.78
CA GLY A 424 2.29 28.68 -33.75
C GLY A 424 2.49 28.18 -35.19
N GLU A 425 1.48 28.43 -36.02
CA GLU A 425 1.47 28.16 -37.45
C GLU A 425 2.78 28.59 -38.13
N PRO A 426 3.36 27.79 -39.03
CA PRO A 426 4.49 28.25 -39.83
C PRO A 426 4.02 29.37 -40.76
N PRO A 427 4.87 30.39 -41.02
CA PRO A 427 4.51 31.48 -41.92
C PRO A 427 4.28 30.92 -43.33
N GLN A 428 3.11 31.22 -43.89
CA GLN A 428 2.86 31.08 -45.31
C GLN A 428 3.77 32.06 -46.04
N GLY A 429 4.77 31.53 -46.73
CA GLY A 429 5.69 32.26 -47.61
C GLY A 429 5.86 31.48 -48.91
#